data_AF-A0A965PKD9-F1
#
_entry.id   AF-A0A965PKD9-F1
#
_cell.length_a   1.000
_cell.length_b   1.000
_cell.length_c   1.000
_cell.angle_alpha   90.00
_cell.angle_beta   90.00
_cell.angle_gamma   90.00
#
_symmetry.space_group_name_H-M   'P 1'
#
loop_
_entity.id
_entity.type
_entity.pdbx_description
1 polymer ?
#
loop_
_entity_poly.entity_id
_entity_poly.type
_entity_poly.pdbx_seq_one_letter_code
_entity_poly.pdbx_strand_id
1 'polypeptide(L)'
;MNDILNEALESAFVAPQRQFKGELLAPYTEGSRLLMVQSRSDEDSTQFFIWAFVFTHIQLHKNRKEAIKLCWNKDLFRESVLDWIADKTESDRDEASNLVASILDEANKGQVESIPTPGATAQGN
;
A
#
# COMPACT_ATOMS: atom_id res chain seq x y z
N MET A 1 28.23 18.49 7.76
CA MET A 1 27.38 18.68 6.56
C MET A 1 27.08 17.37 5.82
N ASN A 2 27.72 16.25 6.18
CA ASN A 2 27.34 14.90 5.70
C ASN A 2 26.28 14.24 6.60
N ASP A 3 26.24 14.54 7.90
CA ASP A 3 25.30 13.88 8.82
C ASP A 3 23.84 14.24 8.56
N ILE A 4 23.55 15.52 8.25
CA ILE A 4 22.19 15.97 7.87
C ILE A 4 21.74 15.32 6.55
N LEU A 5 22.68 15.11 5.61
CA LEU A 5 22.38 14.49 4.33
C LEU A 5 22.13 12.98 4.51
N ASN A 6 22.95 12.30 5.32
CA ASN A 6 22.78 10.89 5.64
C ASN A 6 21.53 10.63 6.49
N GLU A 7 21.20 11.49 7.44
CA GLU A 7 20.00 11.36 8.28
C GLU A 7 18.73 11.60 7.45
N ALA A 8 18.75 12.57 6.53
CA ALA A 8 17.70 12.74 5.52
C ALA A 8 17.61 11.56 4.54
N LEU A 9 18.75 10.97 4.17
CA LEU A 9 18.80 9.79 3.29
C LEU A 9 18.24 8.55 3.99
N GLU A 10 18.68 8.26 5.22
CA GLU A 10 18.18 7.14 6.03
C GLU A 10 16.69 7.30 6.34
N SER A 11 16.24 8.53 6.63
CA SER A 11 14.82 8.85 6.76
C SER A 11 14.04 8.70 5.45
N ALA A 12 14.68 8.88 4.28
CA ALA A 12 14.07 8.66 2.98
C ALA A 12 14.04 7.18 2.55
N PHE A 13 14.91 6.34 3.12
CA PHE A 13 15.02 4.92 2.77
C PHE A 13 14.20 3.98 3.65
N VAL A 14 13.82 4.39 4.87
CA VAL A 14 12.93 3.58 5.72
C VAL A 14 11.50 4.09 5.59
N ALA A 15 10.70 3.45 4.72
CA ALA A 15 9.27 3.71 4.68
C ALA A 15 8.68 3.57 6.10
N PRO A 16 7.91 4.56 6.59
CA PRO A 16 7.43 4.55 7.96
C PRO A 16 6.63 3.27 8.22
N GLN A 17 6.90 2.62 9.35
CA GLN A 17 6.18 1.41 9.74
C GLN A 17 4.72 1.78 10.01
N ARG A 18 3.82 1.32 9.14
CA ARG A 18 2.38 1.62 9.21
C ARG A 18 1.65 0.56 10.01
N GLN A 19 0.61 0.98 10.71
CA GLN A 19 -0.27 0.09 11.45
C GLN A 19 -1.73 0.54 11.34
N PHE A 20 -2.65 -0.40 11.49
CA PHE A 20 -4.07 -0.15 11.63
C PHE A 20 -4.58 -0.93 12.83
N LYS A 21 -5.16 -0.24 13.83
CA LYS A 21 -5.65 -0.86 15.08
C LYS A 21 -4.63 -1.75 15.81
N GLY A 22 -3.36 -1.40 15.75
CA GLY A 22 -2.24 -2.16 16.35
C GLY A 22 -1.72 -3.32 15.49
N GLU A 23 -2.31 -3.54 14.30
CA GLU A 23 -1.79 -4.51 13.33
C GLU A 23 -0.86 -3.84 12.33
N LEU A 24 0.35 -4.37 12.20
CA LEU A 24 1.34 -3.86 11.26
C LEU A 24 0.96 -4.15 9.80
N LEU A 25 1.21 -3.19 8.92
CA LEU A 25 1.02 -3.31 7.48
C LEU A 25 2.35 -3.60 6.80
N ALA A 26 2.34 -4.51 5.82
CA ALA A 26 3.45 -4.68 4.91
C ALA A 26 3.62 -3.42 4.03
N PRO A 27 4.83 -3.16 3.51
CA PRO A 27 5.03 -2.09 2.54
C PRO A 27 4.15 -2.26 1.30
N TYR A 28 3.67 -1.14 0.76
CA TYR A 28 2.99 -1.14 -0.53
C TYR A 28 4.00 -1.36 -1.65
N THR A 29 3.72 -2.33 -2.53
CA THR A 29 4.59 -2.73 -3.63
C THR A 29 3.74 -3.08 -4.86
N GLU A 30 4.36 -3.18 -6.04
CA GLU A 30 3.66 -3.71 -7.22
C GLU A 30 3.11 -5.12 -7.00
N GLY A 31 3.75 -5.92 -6.14
CA GLY A 31 3.25 -7.22 -5.73
C GLY A 31 1.93 -7.12 -4.96
N SER A 32 1.81 -6.21 -3.99
CA SER A 32 0.54 -6.03 -3.26
C SER A 32 -0.51 -5.38 -4.16
N ARG A 33 -0.13 -4.48 -5.08
CA ARG A 33 -1.02 -3.95 -6.11
C ARG A 33 -1.60 -5.04 -7.01
N LEU A 34 -0.77 -5.99 -7.46
CA LEU A 34 -1.22 -7.13 -8.25
C LEU A 34 -2.20 -8.01 -7.48
N LEU A 35 -1.93 -8.30 -6.20
CA LEU A 35 -2.83 -9.07 -5.35
C LEU A 35 -4.19 -8.38 -5.16
N MET A 36 -4.20 -7.04 -5.09
CA MET A 36 -5.45 -6.27 -5.04
C MET A 36 -6.26 -6.41 -6.35
N VAL A 37 -5.60 -6.43 -7.50
CA VAL A 37 -6.27 -6.67 -8.79
C VAL A 37 -6.77 -8.11 -8.89
N GLN A 38 -6.02 -9.07 -8.37
CA GLN A 38 -6.37 -10.50 -8.40
C GLN A 38 -7.59 -10.82 -7.50
N SER A 39 -7.70 -10.16 -6.35
CA SER A 39 -8.73 -10.42 -5.34
C SER A 39 -10.02 -9.62 -5.54
N ARG A 40 -9.98 -8.52 -6.31
CA ARG A 40 -11.13 -7.64 -6.55
C ARG A 40 -11.86 -7.92 -7.87
N SER A 41 -13.06 -7.39 -7.97
CA SER A 41 -13.86 -7.26 -9.20
C SER A 41 -14.11 -5.79 -9.53
N ASP A 42 -14.40 -5.52 -10.80
CA ASP A 42 -14.74 -4.18 -11.27
C ASP A 42 -16.04 -3.64 -10.65
N GLU A 43 -16.92 -4.53 -10.20
CA GLU A 43 -18.18 -4.20 -9.51
C GLU A 43 -17.97 -3.83 -8.02
N ASP A 44 -16.76 -4.01 -7.48
CA ASP A 44 -16.50 -3.76 -6.07
C ASP A 44 -16.52 -2.26 -5.76
N SER A 45 -17.23 -1.91 -4.70
CA SER A 45 -17.28 -0.52 -4.21
C SER A 45 -15.93 -0.03 -3.71
N THR A 46 -15.76 1.29 -3.68
CA THR A 46 -14.59 1.93 -3.05
C THR A 46 -14.42 1.52 -1.60
N GLN A 47 -15.51 1.27 -0.87
CA GLN A 47 -15.45 0.81 0.52
C GLN A 47 -14.82 -0.58 0.62
N PHE A 48 -15.21 -1.51 -0.26
CA PHE A 48 -14.59 -2.82 -0.31
C PHE A 48 -13.09 -2.71 -0.63
N PHE A 49 -12.70 -1.83 -1.55
CA PHE A 49 -11.29 -1.59 -1.84
C PHE A 49 -10.50 -1.17 -0.60
N ILE A 50 -10.99 -0.19 0.17
CA ILE A 50 -10.29 0.31 1.37
C ILE A 50 -10.06 -0.84 2.36
N TRP A 51 -11.09 -1.63 2.64
CA TRP A 51 -10.98 -2.75 3.56
C TRP A 51 -10.07 -3.86 3.06
N ALA A 52 -10.26 -4.28 1.81
CA ALA A 52 -9.43 -5.29 1.18
C ALA A 52 -7.95 -4.85 1.13
N PHE A 53 -7.68 -3.57 0.93
CA PHE A 53 -6.32 -3.03 0.92
C PHE A 53 -5.66 -3.18 2.29
N VAL A 54 -6.29 -2.67 3.34
CA VAL A 54 -5.74 -2.74 4.71
C VAL A 54 -5.57 -4.20 5.13
N PHE A 55 -6.60 -5.02 4.93
CA PHE A 55 -6.57 -6.44 5.24
C PHE A 55 -5.41 -7.15 4.53
N THR A 56 -5.25 -6.95 3.21
CA THR A 56 -4.18 -7.59 2.43
C THR A 56 -2.81 -7.23 2.97
N HIS A 57 -2.56 -5.96 3.31
CA HIS A 57 -1.25 -5.54 3.82
C HIS A 57 -0.98 -6.08 5.24
N ILE A 58 -2.01 -6.21 6.07
CA ILE A 58 -1.90 -6.89 7.37
C ILE A 58 -1.55 -8.37 7.17
N GLN A 59 -2.27 -9.07 6.29
CA GLN A 59 -2.01 -10.50 6.04
C GLN A 59 -0.63 -10.73 5.43
N LEU A 60 -0.19 -9.85 4.53
CA LEU A 60 1.16 -9.90 3.95
C LEU A 60 2.25 -9.74 5.02
N HIS A 61 2.03 -8.86 6.01
CA HIS A 61 2.95 -8.68 7.12
C HIS A 61 3.00 -9.93 8.01
N LYS A 62 1.83 -10.50 8.35
CA LYS A 62 1.73 -11.70 9.19
C LYS A 62 2.34 -12.94 8.51
N ASN A 63 1.92 -13.23 7.29
CA ASN A 63 2.39 -14.37 6.51
C ASN A 63 2.15 -14.14 5.02
N ARG A 64 3.19 -13.66 4.34
CA ARG A 64 3.17 -13.40 2.90
C ARG A 64 2.71 -14.59 2.05
N LYS A 65 3.11 -15.82 2.38
CA LYS A 65 2.78 -17.00 1.57
C LYS A 65 1.30 -17.33 1.63
N GLU A 66 0.72 -17.32 2.82
CA GLU A 66 -0.71 -17.60 3.00
C GLU A 66 -1.58 -16.44 2.49
N ALA A 67 -1.14 -15.19 2.66
CA ALA A 67 -1.82 -14.04 2.08
C ALA A 67 -1.92 -14.11 0.55
N ILE A 68 -0.83 -14.50 -0.12
CA ILE A 68 -0.83 -14.70 -1.58
C ILE A 68 -1.86 -15.77 -1.95
N LYS A 69 -1.81 -16.96 -1.33
CA LYS A 69 -2.77 -18.04 -1.61
C LYS A 69 -4.22 -17.59 -1.40
N LEU A 70 -4.49 -16.84 -0.34
CA LEU A 70 -5.81 -16.31 -0.05
C LEU A 70 -6.30 -15.39 -1.18
N CYS A 71 -5.46 -14.48 -1.66
CA CYS A 71 -5.82 -13.57 -2.77
C CYS A 71 -6.11 -14.30 -4.10
N TRP A 72 -5.56 -15.49 -4.31
CA TRP A 72 -5.84 -16.34 -5.48
C TRP A 72 -7.17 -17.11 -5.37
N ASN A 73 -7.75 -17.19 -4.18
CA ASN A 73 -9.09 -17.73 -3.97
C ASN A 73 -10.05 -16.57 -3.66
N LYS A 74 -10.68 -16.05 -4.71
CA LYS A 74 -11.49 -14.83 -4.64
C LYS A 74 -12.64 -14.93 -3.65
N ASP A 75 -13.37 -16.05 -3.64
CA ASP A 75 -14.53 -16.24 -2.76
C ASP A 75 -14.09 -16.25 -1.30
N LEU A 76 -13.07 -17.04 -0.99
CA LEU A 76 -12.52 -17.13 0.37
C LEU A 76 -11.92 -15.80 0.84
N PHE A 77 -11.25 -15.06 -0.04
CA PHE A 77 -10.73 -13.73 0.28
C PHE A 77 -11.85 -12.77 0.68
N ARG A 78 -12.95 -12.75 -0.09
CA ARG A 78 -14.09 -11.86 0.18
C ARG A 78 -14.76 -12.19 1.50
N GLU A 79 -14.99 -13.48 1.77
CA GLU A 79 -15.50 -13.95 3.06
C GLU A 79 -14.57 -13.52 4.21
N SER A 80 -13.26 -13.72 4.04
CA SER A 80 -12.27 -13.33 5.05
C SER A 80 -12.23 -11.82 5.33
N VAL A 81 -12.40 -10.98 4.30
CA VAL A 81 -12.50 -9.52 4.47
C VAL A 81 -13.77 -9.17 5.24
N LEU A 82 -14.92 -9.75 4.86
CA LEU A 82 -16.21 -9.49 5.51
C LEU A 82 -16.21 -9.91 6.98
N ASP A 83 -15.64 -11.07 7.29
CA ASP A 83 -15.48 -11.55 8.67
C ASP A 83 -14.55 -10.63 9.48
N TRP A 84 -13.45 -10.17 8.88
CA TRP A 84 -12.49 -9.31 9.57
C TRP A 84 -13.03 -7.89 9.85
N ILE A 85 -13.96 -7.40 9.02
CA ILE A 85 -14.60 -6.08 9.23
C ILE A 85 -15.88 -6.15 10.07
N ALA A 86 -16.34 -7.34 10.47
CA ALA A 86 -17.64 -7.54 11.11
C ALA A 86 -17.82 -6.73 12.43
N ASP A 87 -16.72 -6.42 13.11
CA ASP A 87 -16.67 -5.64 14.36
C ASP A 87 -16.18 -4.19 14.16
N LYS A 88 -15.90 -3.77 12.92
CA LYS A 88 -15.37 -2.43 12.62
C LYS A 88 -16.50 -1.41 12.46
N THR A 89 -16.23 -0.22 12.95
CA THR A 89 -17.18 0.89 12.93
C THR A 89 -16.97 1.78 11.71
N GLU A 90 -17.90 2.72 11.52
CA GLU A 90 -17.74 3.80 10.56
C GLU A 90 -16.49 4.65 10.82
N SER A 91 -16.16 4.91 12.09
CA SER A 91 -14.93 5.65 12.46
C SER A 91 -13.68 4.89 12.01
N ASP A 92 -13.66 3.56 12.19
CA ASP A 92 -12.53 2.73 11.75
C ASP A 92 -12.39 2.76 10.20
N ARG A 93 -13.52 2.87 9.48
CA ARG A 93 -13.52 3.02 8.01
C ARG A 93 -12.87 4.33 7.58
N ASP A 94 -13.16 5.41 8.28
CA ASP A 94 -12.61 6.73 7.96
C ASP A 94 -11.10 6.76 8.25
N GLU A 95 -10.67 6.14 9.36
CA GLU A 95 -9.23 5.91 9.66
C GLU A 95 -8.54 5.08 8.57
N ALA A 96 -9.16 3.97 8.14
CA ALA A 96 -8.64 3.13 7.08
C ALA A 96 -8.55 3.90 5.75
N SER A 97 -9.54 4.74 5.44
CA SER A 97 -9.57 5.56 4.21
C SER A 97 -8.41 6.54 4.17
N ASN A 98 -8.16 7.25 5.28
CA ASN A 98 -7.05 8.19 5.41
C ASN A 98 -5.69 7.49 5.30
N LEU A 99 -5.57 6.30 5.89
CA LEU A 99 -4.35 5.48 5.80
C LEU A 99 -4.07 5.05 4.36
N VAL A 100 -5.07 4.51 3.66
CA VAL A 100 -4.91 4.09 2.25
C VAL A 100 -4.57 5.27 1.35
N ALA A 101 -5.23 6.42 1.54
CA ALA A 101 -4.94 7.64 0.79
C ALA A 101 -3.47 8.08 0.97
N SER A 102 -2.98 8.15 2.22
CA SER A 102 -1.57 8.46 2.52
C SER A 102 -0.61 7.51 1.79
N ILE A 103 -0.89 6.21 1.82
CA ILE A 103 -0.02 5.20 1.19
C ILE A 103 0.07 5.41 -0.32
N LEU A 104 -1.07 5.65 -0.98
CA LEU A 104 -1.13 5.83 -2.43
C LEU A 104 -0.53 7.16 -2.86
N ASP A 105 -0.76 8.23 -2.10
CA ASP A 105 -0.19 9.55 -2.38
C ASP A 105 1.34 9.55 -2.31
N GLU A 106 1.90 8.89 -1.30
CA GLU A 106 3.35 8.72 -1.18
C GLU A 106 3.93 7.88 -2.33
N ALA A 107 3.26 6.79 -2.70
CA ALA A 107 3.67 5.96 -3.83
C ALA A 107 3.68 6.74 -5.15
N ASN A 108 2.70 7.63 -5.36
CA ASN A 108 2.61 8.47 -6.55
C ASN A 108 3.69 9.57 -6.57
N LYS A 109 3.99 10.19 -5.42
CA LYS A 109 5.07 11.20 -5.32
C LYS A 109 6.45 10.62 -5.67
N GLY A 110 6.73 9.40 -5.23
CA GLY A 110 7.97 8.70 -5.56
C GLY A 110 8.18 8.44 -7.05
N GLN A 111 7.11 8.44 -7.87
CA GLN A 111 7.24 8.29 -9.32
C GLN A 111 7.55 9.60 -10.06
N VAL A 112 7.34 10.76 -9.45
CA VAL A 112 7.38 12.07 -10.13
C VAL A 112 8.71 12.80 -9.98
N GLU A 113 9.56 12.44 -9.01
CA GLU A 113 10.91 13.03 -8.88
C GLU A 113 11.94 12.38 -9.81
N SER A 114 11.81 12.59 -11.13
CA SER A 114 12.94 12.44 -12.05
C SER A 114 13.57 13.80 -12.30
N ILE A 115 14.75 14.07 -11.72
CA ILE A 115 15.52 15.28 -11.99
C ILE A 115 15.98 15.24 -13.47
N PRO A 116 15.75 16.29 -14.28
CA PRO A 116 16.35 16.37 -15.60
C PRO A 116 17.87 16.37 -15.45
N THR A 117 18.56 15.46 -16.14
CA THR A 117 20.03 15.43 -16.19
C THR A 117 20.55 16.81 -16.59
N PRO A 118 21.28 17.53 -15.73
CA PRO A 118 21.94 18.78 -16.12
C PRO A 118 23.09 18.41 -17.07
N GLY A 119 22.86 18.53 -18.38
CA GLY A 119 23.88 18.24 -19.39
C GLY A 119 23.43 17.54 -20.67
N ALA A 120 22.14 17.39 -20.96
CA ALA A 120 21.70 16.99 -22.29
C ALA A 120 22.03 18.12 -23.30
N THR A 121 23.24 18.08 -23.82
CA THR A 121 23.69 18.93 -24.93
C THR A 121 22.77 18.74 -26.11
N ALA A 122 22.15 19.82 -26.58
CA ALA A 122 21.60 19.90 -27.92
C ALA A 122 22.76 19.69 -28.91
N GLN A 123 22.88 18.48 -29.44
CA GLN A 123 23.71 18.18 -30.60
C GLN A 123 22.77 17.80 -31.73
N GLY A 124 22.80 18.61 -32.79
CA GLY A 124 21.86 18.58 -33.89
C GLY A 124 22.14 17.54 -34.95
N ASN A 125 21.25 17.55 -35.93
CA ASN A 125 21.51 17.50 -37.37
C ASN A 125 20.41 18.30 -38.07
#